data_AF-A0A8J7X318-F1
#
_entry.id   AF-A0A8J7X318-F1
#
_cell.length_a   1.000
_cell.length_b   1.000
_cell.length_c   1.000
_cell.angle_alpha   90.00
_cell.angle_beta   90.00
_cell.angle_gamma   90.00
#
_symmetry.space_group_name_H-M   'P 1'
#
loop_
_entity.id
_entity.type
_entity.pdbx_description
1 polymer ?
#
loop_
_entity_poly.entity_id
_entity_poly.type
_entity_poly.pdbx_seq_one_letter_code
_entity_poly.pdbx_strand_id
1 'polypeptide(L)'
;MFNKNLILVLGLIMAAGMVNAHFTMVFPGGNMEVTPDDYIAEVGETKTIIIVWGHPFEHILFDMSSVPEVSVRDPEGAVTELTIEETKVEGYKAYKTKFTVDKEGDWIVHVKYEDEESQLIDLTKVVIHCGEEAWFGWDSVLGEEVEIVPYMRPYGIEEGFVFMGKAMADGMPLAGVSVEVERYNSKDAGEAIVAATEERYPNDPPMIFTRVTTSNKEGEFAYTLDEPAIWFVGATKEVEDGYDVRGVMIIPVIEEFPPRVEEGAGVATSALENRLSSLESRISGLSSTQAAGGTSGIVYIALLVGIIAAILALVAIMKK
;
A
#
# COMPACT_ATOMS: atom_id res chain seq x y z
N MET A 1 -18.25 -45.75 -39.02
CA MET A 1 -18.37 -45.95 -37.56
C MET A 1 -17.15 -45.30 -36.92
N PHE A 2 -17.41 -44.36 -36.01
CA PHE A 2 -16.43 -43.48 -35.36
C PHE A 2 -15.65 -44.17 -34.23
N ASN A 3 -14.35 -43.83 -34.12
CA ASN A 3 -13.58 -43.46 -32.90
C ASN A 3 -12.09 -43.57 -33.28
N LYS A 4 -11.32 -42.52 -33.62
CA LYS A 4 -11.08 -41.19 -33.03
C LYS A 4 -10.66 -41.25 -31.55
N ASN A 5 -9.35 -41.06 -31.37
CA ASN A 5 -8.70 -40.31 -30.29
C ASN A 5 -8.67 -40.97 -28.90
N LEU A 6 -7.63 -41.79 -28.69
CA LEU A 6 -7.07 -41.99 -27.36
C LEU A 6 -6.36 -40.69 -26.97
N ILE A 7 -7.10 -39.77 -26.33
CA ILE A 7 -6.54 -38.58 -25.72
C ILE A 7 -5.78 -39.03 -24.48
N LEU A 8 -4.45 -38.97 -24.57
CA LEU A 8 -3.56 -39.00 -23.42
C LEU A 8 -3.78 -37.69 -22.67
N VAL A 9 -4.64 -37.69 -21.65
CA VAL A 9 -4.76 -36.58 -20.70
C VAL A 9 -3.50 -36.65 -19.83
N LEU A 10 -2.46 -35.94 -20.24
CA LEU A 10 -1.33 -35.62 -19.38
C LEU A 10 -1.91 -34.76 -18.26
N GLY A 11 -1.96 -35.31 -17.04
CA GLY A 11 -2.37 -34.56 -15.87
C GLY A 11 -1.44 -33.36 -15.70
N LEU A 12 -1.98 -32.17 -15.87
CA LEU A 12 -1.37 -30.93 -15.42
C LEU A 12 -1.40 -31.01 -13.89
N ILE A 13 -0.30 -31.47 -13.30
CA ILE A 13 -0.08 -31.35 -11.85
C ILE A 13 0.06 -29.85 -11.62
N MET A 14 -1.00 -29.22 -11.11
CA MET A 14 -0.86 -27.93 -10.43
C MET A 14 0.05 -28.20 -9.24
N ALA A 15 1.31 -27.79 -9.34
CA ALA A 15 2.08 -27.50 -8.15
C ALA A 15 1.32 -26.37 -7.45
N ALA A 16 0.59 -26.73 -6.39
CA ALA A 16 0.13 -25.73 -5.44
C ALA A 16 1.41 -25.25 -4.74
N GLY A 17 1.99 -24.15 -5.24
CA GLY A 17 3.08 -23.48 -4.55
C GLY A 17 2.62 -23.18 -3.12
N MET A 18 3.46 -23.52 -2.14
CA MET A 18 3.26 -23.02 -0.80
C MET A 18 3.46 -21.50 -0.87
N VAL A 19 2.37 -20.74 -0.79
CA VAL A 19 2.43 -19.28 -0.66
C VAL A 19 3.16 -19.00 0.66
N ASN A 20 4.31 -18.33 0.59
CA ASN A 20 5.10 -18.02 1.77
C ASN A 20 4.71 -16.62 2.27
N ALA A 21 3.85 -16.57 3.29
CA ALA A 21 3.36 -15.32 3.87
C ALA A 21 4.43 -14.56 4.69
N HIS A 22 5.59 -15.16 4.94
CA HIS A 22 6.67 -14.46 5.66
C HIS A 22 7.37 -13.50 4.72
N PHE A 23 7.79 -12.34 5.22
CA PHE A 23 8.62 -11.35 4.55
C PHE A 23 9.74 -10.86 5.47
N THR A 24 10.90 -10.57 4.86
CA THR A 24 11.98 -9.83 5.52
C THR A 24 11.59 -8.36 5.54
N MET A 25 11.07 -7.92 6.68
CA MET A 25 10.65 -6.53 6.86
C MET A 25 11.83 -5.66 7.27
N VAL A 26 12.03 -4.57 6.53
CA VAL A 26 13.17 -3.68 6.66
C VAL A 26 12.64 -2.25 6.85
N PHE A 27 12.77 -1.71 8.06
CA PHE A 27 12.14 -0.45 8.45
C PHE A 27 13.18 0.62 8.86
N PRO A 28 13.17 1.81 8.24
CA PRO A 28 14.15 2.87 8.51
C PRO A 28 13.88 3.74 9.75
N GLY A 29 12.78 3.51 10.48
CA GLY A 29 12.39 4.27 11.67
C GLY A 29 12.97 3.76 13.00
N GLY A 30 13.80 2.71 12.96
CA GLY A 30 14.42 2.13 14.16
C GLY A 30 13.48 1.31 15.05
N ASN A 31 12.23 1.10 14.63
CA ASN A 31 11.22 0.26 15.27
C ASN A 31 10.18 -0.20 14.22
N MET A 32 9.09 -0.83 14.67
CA MET A 32 7.97 -1.30 13.83
C MET A 32 6.81 -0.30 13.67
N GLU A 33 6.82 0.83 14.38
CA GLU A 33 5.89 1.95 14.20
C GLU A 33 6.36 2.86 13.06
N VAL A 34 6.63 2.25 11.90
CA VAL A 34 7.16 2.92 10.72
C VAL A 34 6.06 3.64 9.94
N THR A 35 6.41 4.77 9.34
CA THR A 35 5.56 5.59 8.49
C THR A 35 6.24 5.85 7.15
N PRO A 36 5.50 6.28 6.11
CA PRO A 36 6.11 6.71 4.84
C PRO A 36 7.19 7.79 5.00
N ASP A 37 7.07 8.68 5.98
CA ASP A 37 8.03 9.77 6.21
C ASP A 37 9.40 9.25 6.67
N ASP A 38 9.48 8.07 7.29
CA ASP A 38 10.75 7.47 7.72
C ASP A 38 11.66 7.10 6.54
N TYR A 39 11.10 6.97 5.33
CA TYR A 39 11.80 6.70 4.08
C TYR A 39 12.33 7.97 3.41
N ILE A 40 12.07 9.14 3.99
CA ILE A 40 12.63 10.42 3.56
C ILE A 40 13.72 10.83 4.55
N ALA A 41 14.85 11.29 4.04
CA ALA A 41 16.01 11.66 4.84
C ALA A 41 16.49 13.08 4.56
N GLU A 42 17.08 13.71 5.57
CA GLU A 42 17.89 14.91 5.41
C GLU A 42 19.38 14.56 5.26
N VAL A 43 20.13 15.41 4.56
CA VAL A 43 21.59 15.26 4.45
C VAL A 43 22.22 15.38 5.84
N GLY A 44 23.00 14.37 6.22
CA GLY A 44 23.62 14.20 7.53
C GLY A 44 22.77 13.39 8.52
N GLU A 45 21.53 13.02 8.18
CA GLU A 45 20.69 12.18 9.01
C GLU A 45 21.25 10.76 9.10
N THR A 46 21.16 10.15 10.29
CA THR A 46 21.48 8.74 10.48
C THR A 46 20.20 7.93 10.58
N LYS A 47 19.96 7.05 9.61
CA LYS A 47 18.86 6.09 9.63
C LYS A 47 19.25 4.88 10.46
N THR A 48 18.35 4.44 11.34
CA THR A 48 18.46 3.17 12.05
C THR A 48 17.51 2.18 11.40
N ILE A 49 18.06 1.12 10.83
CA ILE A 49 17.28 0.10 10.14
C ILE A 49 16.99 -1.04 11.11
N ILE A 50 15.72 -1.39 11.27
CA ILE A 50 15.28 -2.61 11.95
C ILE A 50 14.92 -3.65 10.89
N ILE A 51 15.37 -4.89 11.13
CA ILE A 51 15.15 -6.03 10.25
C ILE A 51 14.46 -7.11 11.08
N VAL A 52 13.25 -7.50 10.66
CA VAL A 52 12.40 -8.49 11.32
C VAL A 52 11.84 -9.47 10.29
N TRP A 53 11.49 -10.67 10.73
CA TRP A 53 10.92 -11.73 9.90
C TRP A 53 9.50 -12.05 10.35
N GLY A 54 8.55 -12.12 9.42
CA GLY A 54 7.19 -12.54 9.71
C GLY A 54 6.14 -12.05 8.73
N HIS A 55 4.87 -12.04 9.13
CA HIS A 55 3.74 -11.69 8.27
C HIS A 55 3.39 -10.21 8.43
N PRO A 56 3.59 -9.36 7.40
CA PRO A 56 3.29 -7.94 7.48
C PRO A 56 1.81 -7.66 7.76
N PHE A 57 0.88 -8.40 7.14
CA PHE A 57 -0.55 -8.11 7.26
C PHE A 57 -1.07 -8.46 8.64
N GLU A 58 -0.76 -9.65 9.15
CA GLU A 58 -1.24 -10.10 10.46
C GLU A 58 -0.45 -9.52 11.64
N HIS A 59 0.70 -8.87 11.39
CA HIS A 59 1.65 -8.48 12.43
C HIS A 59 2.13 -9.67 13.27
N ILE A 60 2.48 -10.78 12.60
CA ILE A 60 3.05 -11.97 13.26
C ILE A 60 4.56 -11.95 13.05
N LEU A 61 5.32 -12.17 14.13
CA LEU A 61 6.77 -12.17 14.11
C LEU A 61 7.33 -13.55 14.46
N PHE A 62 8.51 -13.84 13.91
CA PHE A 62 9.26 -15.06 14.16
C PHE A 62 10.71 -14.71 14.52
N ASP A 63 11.40 -15.62 15.20
CA ASP A 63 12.84 -15.49 15.43
C ASP A 63 13.57 -15.59 14.09
N MET A 64 14.43 -14.62 13.78
CA MET A 64 15.32 -14.76 12.64
C MET A 64 16.31 -15.92 12.87
N SER A 65 16.33 -16.88 11.95
CA SER A 65 17.08 -18.13 12.04
C SER A 65 18.57 -17.94 11.73
N SER A 66 18.90 -17.05 10.79
CA SER A 66 20.26 -16.66 10.41
C SER A 66 20.55 -15.17 10.67
N VAL A 67 21.79 -14.73 10.48
CA VAL A 67 22.17 -13.31 10.51
C VAL A 67 22.06 -12.77 9.08
N PRO A 68 21.30 -11.69 8.83
CA PRO A 68 21.17 -11.12 7.49
C PRO A 68 22.47 -10.43 7.05
N GLU A 69 22.73 -10.45 5.75
CA GLU A 69 23.73 -9.60 5.10
C GLU A 69 23.05 -8.29 4.70
N VAL A 70 23.65 -7.14 5.03
CA VAL A 70 23.05 -5.83 4.71
C VAL A 70 24.08 -4.91 4.12
N SER A 71 23.74 -4.30 3.00
CA SER A 71 24.53 -3.28 2.35
C SER A 71 23.69 -2.06 2.04
N VAL A 72 24.35 -0.94 1.81
CA VAL A 72 23.73 0.28 1.31
C VAL A 72 24.44 0.75 0.05
N ARG A 73 23.67 1.00 -1.00
CA ARG A 73 24.14 1.66 -2.22
C ARG A 73 23.83 3.16 -2.12
N ASP A 74 24.84 3.99 -2.27
CA ASP A 74 24.67 5.45 -2.34
C ASP A 74 24.14 5.89 -3.72
N PRO A 75 23.69 7.15 -3.88
CA PRO A 75 23.14 7.64 -5.14
C PRO A 75 24.14 7.62 -6.32
N GLU A 76 25.45 7.64 -6.04
CA GLU A 76 26.53 7.60 -7.03
C GLU A 76 26.93 6.15 -7.43
N GLY A 77 26.41 5.16 -6.72
CA GLY A 77 26.59 3.73 -6.97
C GLY A 77 27.68 3.05 -6.15
N ALA A 78 28.25 3.70 -5.14
CA ALA A 78 29.13 3.03 -4.20
C ALA A 78 28.29 2.14 -3.26
N VAL A 79 28.72 0.89 -3.08
CA VAL A 79 28.08 -0.06 -2.16
C VAL A 79 28.95 -0.22 -0.92
N THR A 80 28.32 -0.13 0.25
CA THR A 80 28.97 -0.30 1.56
C THR A 80 28.25 -1.37 2.36
N GLU A 81 28.97 -2.42 2.73
CA GLU A 81 28.49 -3.42 3.70
C GLU A 81 28.35 -2.80 5.09
N LEU A 82 27.22 -3.05 5.74
CA LEU A 82 26.89 -2.50 7.05
C LEU A 82 27.16 -3.52 8.16
N THR A 83 27.57 -3.01 9.31
CA THR A 83 27.72 -3.85 10.51
C THR A 83 26.36 -4.09 11.16
N ILE A 84 26.06 -5.36 11.45
CA ILE A 84 24.77 -5.78 12.02
C ILE A 84 24.89 -6.02 13.52
N GLU A 85 23.89 -5.59 14.27
CA GLU A 85 23.74 -5.86 15.69
C GLU A 85 22.48 -6.71 15.92
N GLU A 86 22.63 -7.84 16.60
CA GLU A 86 21.48 -8.62 17.08
C GLU A 86 20.68 -7.80 18.11
N THR A 87 19.35 -7.87 18.01
CA THR A 87 18.42 -7.21 18.93
C THR A 87 17.19 -8.07 19.14
N LYS A 88 16.21 -7.55 19.90
CA LYS A 88 14.88 -8.13 19.99
C LYS A 88 13.80 -7.11 19.66
N VAL A 89 12.77 -7.56 18.96
CA VAL A 89 11.55 -6.81 18.69
C VAL A 89 10.38 -7.67 19.17
N GLU A 90 9.59 -7.13 20.10
CA GLU A 90 8.49 -7.85 20.76
C GLU A 90 8.86 -9.23 21.35
N GLY A 91 10.13 -9.44 21.69
CA GLY A 91 10.65 -10.69 22.27
C GLY A 91 11.31 -11.63 21.26
N TYR A 92 11.04 -11.45 19.96
CA TYR A 92 11.62 -12.21 18.85
C TYR A 92 13.00 -11.68 18.48
N LYS A 93 13.90 -12.58 18.08
CA LYS A 93 15.23 -12.27 17.57
C LYS A 93 15.11 -11.52 16.25
N ALA A 94 15.72 -10.35 16.23
CA ALA A 94 15.73 -9.42 15.12
C ALA A 94 17.15 -8.86 14.97
N TYR A 95 17.37 -8.06 13.94
CA TYR A 95 18.63 -7.37 13.76
C TYR A 95 18.41 -5.89 13.50
N LYS A 96 19.44 -5.10 13.78
CA LYS A 96 19.46 -3.68 13.44
C LYS A 96 20.80 -3.27 12.87
N THR A 97 20.77 -2.22 12.06
CA THR A 97 21.98 -1.54 11.60
C THR A 97 21.72 -0.04 11.48
N LYS A 98 22.73 0.73 11.11
CA LYS A 98 22.60 2.16 10.87
C LYS A 98 23.59 2.62 9.82
N PHE A 99 23.21 3.65 9.09
CA PHE A 99 24.09 4.37 8.17
C PHE A 99 23.71 5.86 8.14
N THR A 100 24.64 6.70 7.70
CA THR A 100 24.41 8.14 7.55
C THR A 100 24.16 8.45 6.08
N VAL A 101 23.07 9.16 5.82
CA VAL A 101 22.72 9.69 4.49
C VAL A 101 23.51 10.97 4.30
N ASP A 102 24.63 10.95 3.59
CA ASP A 102 25.53 12.10 3.44
C ASP A 102 25.50 12.76 2.05
N LYS A 103 24.61 12.29 1.18
CA LYS A 103 24.41 12.77 -0.19
C LYS A 103 22.93 12.87 -0.50
N GLU A 104 22.56 13.90 -1.26
CA GLU A 104 21.27 13.96 -1.94
C GLU A 104 21.19 12.88 -3.02
N GLY A 105 19.98 12.41 -3.28
CA GLY A 105 19.69 11.29 -4.16
C GLY A 105 19.03 10.14 -3.41
N ASP A 106 18.85 9.03 -4.12
CA ASP A 106 18.18 7.85 -3.59
C ASP A 106 19.19 6.78 -3.16
N TRP A 107 19.14 6.45 -1.87
CA TRP A 107 19.92 5.40 -1.25
C TRP A 107 19.13 4.09 -1.29
N ILE A 108 19.80 2.98 -1.59
CA ILE A 108 19.16 1.66 -1.56
C ILE A 108 19.76 0.86 -0.41
N VAL A 109 18.93 0.56 0.60
CA VAL A 109 19.25 -0.46 1.61
C VAL A 109 18.89 -1.81 1.02
N HIS A 110 19.85 -2.72 0.99
CA HIS A 110 19.68 -4.09 0.52
C HIS A 110 19.90 -5.05 1.68
N VAL A 111 18.98 -6.00 1.86
CA VAL A 111 19.03 -7.02 2.90
C VAL A 111 18.87 -8.38 2.23
N LYS A 112 19.87 -9.24 2.39
CA LYS A 112 19.77 -10.66 2.07
C LYS A 112 19.56 -11.44 3.36
N TYR A 113 18.48 -12.20 3.43
CA TYR A 113 18.15 -13.05 4.57
C TYR A 113 17.78 -14.45 4.10
N GLU A 114 18.43 -15.46 4.67
CA GLU A 114 18.16 -16.88 4.41
C GLU A 114 17.42 -17.46 5.61
N ASP A 115 16.22 -17.97 5.37
CA ASP A 115 15.43 -18.67 6.37
C ASP A 115 15.42 -20.18 6.10
N GLU A 116 16.08 -20.94 6.98
CA GLU A 116 16.23 -22.39 6.81
C GLU A 116 14.90 -23.14 6.96
N GLU A 117 13.98 -22.65 7.78
CA GLU A 117 12.71 -23.33 8.07
C GLU A 117 11.74 -23.23 6.89
N SER A 118 11.63 -22.06 6.29
CA SER A 118 10.80 -21.84 5.11
C SER A 118 11.52 -22.13 3.78
N GLN A 119 12.80 -22.50 3.82
CA GLN A 119 13.65 -22.72 2.64
C GLN A 119 13.56 -21.56 1.65
N LEU A 120 13.66 -20.33 2.15
CA LEU A 120 13.51 -19.11 1.37
C LEU A 120 14.69 -18.16 1.60
N ILE A 121 15.19 -17.57 0.52
CA ILE A 121 16.11 -16.45 0.53
C ILE A 121 15.36 -15.21 0.07
N ASP A 122 15.23 -14.23 0.96
CA ASP A 122 14.71 -12.90 0.63
C ASP A 122 15.86 -11.96 0.28
N LEU A 123 15.72 -11.30 -0.87
CA LEU A 123 16.58 -10.23 -1.37
C LEU A 123 15.77 -8.95 -1.35
N THR A 124 15.71 -8.32 -0.17
CA THR A 124 14.83 -7.18 0.11
C THR A 124 15.53 -5.85 -0.17
N LYS A 125 14.81 -4.96 -0.84
CA LYS A 125 15.23 -3.58 -1.10
C LYS A 125 14.31 -2.56 -0.49
N VAL A 126 14.94 -1.49 0.01
CA VAL A 126 14.28 -0.28 0.47
C VAL A 126 14.98 0.93 -0.14
N VAL A 127 14.21 1.87 -0.67
CA VAL A 127 14.73 3.16 -1.11
C VAL A 127 14.52 4.20 -0.02
N ILE A 128 15.57 4.95 0.30
CA ILE A 128 15.54 6.12 1.17
C ILE A 128 15.85 7.35 0.32
N HIS A 129 14.86 8.23 0.16
CA HIS A 129 14.99 9.44 -0.64
C HIS A 129 15.61 10.58 0.17
N CYS A 130 16.54 11.33 -0.41
CA CYS A 130 17.14 12.50 0.22
C CYS A 130 17.28 13.68 -0.75
N GLY A 131 16.82 14.86 -0.34
CA GLY A 131 17.04 16.12 -1.07
C GLY A 131 15.89 16.53 -2.00
N GLU A 132 15.82 17.83 -2.27
CA GLU A 132 14.80 18.41 -3.15
C GLU A 132 15.14 18.12 -4.62
N GLU A 133 14.18 17.55 -5.37
CA GLU A 133 14.34 17.19 -6.80
C GLU A 133 15.50 16.23 -7.12
N ALA A 134 16.08 15.57 -6.11
CA ALA A 134 17.20 14.65 -6.25
C ALA A 134 16.75 13.22 -6.60
N TRP A 135 16.07 13.05 -7.73
CA TRP A 135 15.41 11.78 -8.12
C TRP A 135 16.31 10.85 -8.95
N PHE A 136 17.44 10.43 -8.38
CA PHE A 136 18.40 9.55 -9.06
C PHE A 136 18.91 8.46 -8.12
N GLY A 137 19.05 7.25 -8.65
CA GLY A 137 19.54 6.08 -7.92
C GLY A 137 18.48 5.04 -7.61
N TRP A 138 17.21 5.44 -7.49
CA TRP A 138 16.08 4.57 -7.12
C TRP A 138 15.82 3.40 -8.08
N ASP A 139 16.19 3.54 -9.36
CA ASP A 139 16.02 2.56 -10.43
C ASP A 139 17.25 1.66 -10.64
N SER A 140 18.22 1.71 -9.72
CA SER A 140 19.47 0.98 -9.88
C SER A 140 19.27 -0.54 -9.79
N VAL A 141 19.85 -1.24 -10.78
CA VAL A 141 19.97 -2.70 -10.79
C VAL A 141 21.17 -3.10 -9.92
N LEU A 142 20.93 -3.94 -8.92
CA LEU A 142 21.95 -4.43 -7.98
C LEU A 142 22.65 -5.69 -8.49
N GLY A 143 22.03 -6.43 -9.42
CA GLY A 143 22.61 -7.65 -9.99
C GLY A 143 22.36 -8.88 -9.12
N GLU A 144 21.25 -8.87 -8.39
CA GLU A 144 20.83 -9.95 -7.50
C GLU A 144 20.34 -11.17 -8.27
N GLU A 145 20.30 -12.33 -7.60
CA GLU A 145 19.76 -13.55 -8.21
C GLU A 145 18.29 -13.36 -8.60
N VAL A 146 17.50 -12.70 -7.74
CA VAL A 146 16.15 -12.26 -8.06
C VAL A 146 15.99 -10.80 -7.63
N GLU A 147 15.42 -10.00 -8.52
CA GLU A 147 15.42 -8.56 -8.35
C GLU A 147 14.12 -7.96 -8.89
N ILE A 148 13.50 -7.05 -8.12
CA ILE A 148 12.46 -6.16 -8.64
C ILE A 148 13.11 -4.81 -8.99
N VAL A 149 12.88 -4.35 -10.22
CA VAL A 149 13.23 -3.02 -10.69
C VAL A 149 11.93 -2.22 -10.88
N PRO A 150 11.72 -1.12 -10.13
CA PRO A 150 10.50 -0.34 -10.26
C PRO A 150 10.50 0.49 -11.56
N TYR A 151 9.32 0.77 -12.11
CA TYR A 151 9.15 1.70 -13.24
C TYR A 151 8.70 3.10 -12.81
N MET A 152 8.67 3.34 -11.50
CA MET A 152 8.35 4.62 -10.88
C MET A 152 9.17 4.78 -9.61
N ARG A 153 9.37 6.02 -9.15
CA ARG A 153 9.99 6.26 -7.84
C ARG A 153 9.19 5.52 -6.77
N PRO A 154 9.81 4.65 -5.96
CA PRO A 154 9.13 3.88 -4.91
C PRO A 154 8.92 4.74 -3.65
N TYR A 155 8.60 6.01 -3.82
CA TYR A 155 8.32 7.00 -2.79
C TYR A 155 7.46 8.12 -3.38
N GLY A 156 6.71 8.83 -2.53
CA GLY A 156 5.74 9.82 -2.99
C GLY A 156 4.59 9.19 -3.81
N ILE A 157 4.26 7.94 -3.51
CA ILE A 157 3.14 7.21 -4.12
C ILE A 157 1.92 7.39 -3.21
N GLU A 158 0.83 7.90 -3.77
CA GLU A 158 -0.44 8.00 -3.07
C GLU A 158 -1.26 6.72 -3.23
N GLU A 159 -2.15 6.48 -2.26
CA GLU A 159 -3.14 5.42 -2.36
C GLU A 159 -3.90 5.44 -3.71
N GLY A 160 -4.16 4.26 -4.26
CA GLY A 160 -4.83 4.09 -5.56
C GLY A 160 -3.91 4.21 -6.77
N PHE A 161 -2.63 4.56 -6.61
CA PHE A 161 -1.66 4.53 -7.71
C PHE A 161 -1.37 3.08 -8.13
N VAL A 162 -1.06 2.91 -9.42
CA VAL A 162 -0.62 1.62 -9.96
C VAL A 162 0.90 1.55 -9.85
N PHE A 163 1.38 0.65 -8.99
CA PHE A 163 2.77 0.26 -8.99
C PHE A 163 3.05 -0.67 -10.17
N MET A 164 4.08 -0.33 -10.95
CA MET A 164 4.62 -1.19 -11.99
C MET A 164 6.08 -1.49 -11.70
N GLY A 165 6.46 -2.75 -11.89
CA GLY A 165 7.82 -3.21 -11.73
C GLY A 165 8.16 -4.31 -12.72
N LYS A 166 9.45 -4.62 -12.79
CA LYS A 166 10.00 -5.71 -13.58
C LYS A 166 10.69 -6.70 -12.65
N ALA A 167 10.17 -7.91 -12.59
CA ALA A 167 10.82 -9.04 -11.97
C ALA A 167 11.93 -9.55 -12.88
N MET A 168 13.12 -9.70 -12.30
CA MET A 168 14.33 -10.13 -12.96
C MET A 168 14.93 -11.30 -12.20
N ALA A 169 15.56 -12.24 -12.91
CA ALA A 169 16.42 -13.24 -12.33
C ALA A 169 17.74 -13.30 -13.11
N ASP A 170 18.86 -13.23 -12.40
CA ASP A 170 20.21 -13.25 -12.99
C ASP A 170 20.38 -12.24 -14.15
N GLY A 171 19.79 -11.03 -13.98
CA GLY A 171 19.81 -9.95 -14.97
C GLY A 171 18.90 -10.15 -16.19
N MET A 172 18.10 -11.23 -16.23
CA MET A 172 17.13 -11.53 -17.30
C MET A 172 15.68 -11.40 -16.80
N PRO A 173 14.70 -11.14 -17.68
CA PRO A 173 13.29 -11.13 -17.29
C PRO A 173 12.83 -12.42 -16.60
N LEU A 174 12.21 -12.31 -15.43
CA LEU A 174 11.59 -13.43 -14.71
C LEU A 174 10.10 -13.50 -15.03
N ALA A 175 9.77 -14.31 -16.03
CA ALA A 175 8.43 -14.36 -16.63
C ALA A 175 7.50 -15.40 -16.01
N GLY A 176 6.22 -15.05 -15.87
CA GLY A 176 5.17 -15.98 -15.47
C GLY A 176 5.20 -16.38 -13.99
N VAL A 177 5.95 -15.65 -13.16
CA VAL A 177 6.03 -15.92 -11.72
C VAL A 177 4.97 -15.15 -10.96
N SER A 178 4.55 -15.72 -9.83
CA SER A 178 3.70 -15.03 -8.86
C SER A 178 4.45 -13.84 -8.27
N VAL A 179 3.74 -12.73 -8.12
CA VAL A 179 4.19 -11.55 -7.41
C VAL A 179 3.22 -11.32 -6.26
N GLU A 180 3.68 -11.60 -5.04
CA GLU A 180 2.96 -11.42 -3.80
C GLU A 180 2.99 -9.94 -3.40
N VAL A 181 1.85 -9.42 -2.96
CA VAL A 181 1.67 -8.02 -2.56
C VAL A 181 0.94 -8.00 -1.23
N GLU A 182 1.61 -7.46 -0.22
CA GLU A 182 1.10 -7.47 1.15
C GLU A 182 1.34 -6.11 1.83
N ARG A 183 0.35 -5.62 2.57
CA ARG A 183 0.52 -4.39 3.35
C ARG A 183 0.91 -4.75 4.77
N TYR A 184 1.75 -3.91 5.36
CA TYR A 184 2.03 -3.97 6.78
C TYR A 184 0.90 -3.31 7.59
N ASN A 185 0.47 -3.99 8.65
CA ASN A 185 -0.37 -3.39 9.67
C ASN A 185 0.42 -3.29 10.99
N SER A 186 0.21 -2.19 11.72
CA SER A 186 0.63 -2.13 13.12
C SER A 186 -0.11 -3.19 13.94
N LYS A 187 0.41 -3.55 15.11
CA LYS A 187 -0.14 -4.60 15.96
C LYS A 187 -1.66 -4.47 16.20
N ASP A 188 -2.09 -3.31 16.68
CA ASP A 188 -3.50 -3.04 16.99
C ASP A 188 -4.37 -3.10 15.73
N ALA A 189 -3.86 -2.65 14.59
CA ALA A 189 -4.57 -2.69 13.31
C ALA A 189 -4.65 -4.11 12.73
N GLY A 190 -3.56 -4.89 12.86
CA GLY A 190 -3.42 -6.26 12.38
C GLY A 190 -4.44 -7.20 13.01
N GLU A 191 -4.53 -7.21 14.35
CA GLU A 191 -5.52 -8.04 15.07
C GLU A 191 -6.97 -7.73 14.62
N ALA A 192 -7.30 -6.44 14.48
CA ALA A 192 -8.64 -6.01 14.10
C ALA A 192 -8.98 -6.37 12.65
N ILE A 193 -8.07 -6.15 11.71
CA ILE A 193 -8.33 -6.43 10.29
C ILE A 193 -8.34 -7.93 9.99
N VAL A 194 -7.51 -8.73 10.66
CA VAL A 194 -7.53 -10.18 10.56
C VAL A 194 -8.87 -10.72 11.02
N ALA A 195 -9.34 -10.34 12.21
CA ALA A 195 -10.64 -10.79 12.72
C ALA A 195 -11.81 -10.41 11.78
N ALA A 196 -11.83 -9.18 11.26
CA ALA A 196 -12.85 -8.74 10.32
C ALA A 196 -12.79 -9.51 8.99
N THR A 197 -11.59 -9.86 8.53
CA THR A 197 -11.39 -10.64 7.30
C THR A 197 -11.84 -12.08 7.49
N GLU A 198 -11.47 -12.72 8.60
CA GLU A 198 -11.88 -14.09 8.93
C GLU A 198 -13.39 -14.23 9.08
N GLU A 199 -14.06 -13.23 9.69
CA GLU A 199 -15.53 -13.19 9.78
C GLU A 199 -16.17 -13.09 8.38
N ARG A 200 -15.63 -12.22 7.53
CA ARG A 200 -16.18 -11.94 6.19
C ARG A 200 -15.90 -13.07 5.19
N TYR A 201 -14.74 -13.69 5.28
CA TYR A 201 -14.22 -14.68 4.33
C TYR A 201 -13.81 -16.00 5.00
N PRO A 202 -14.72 -16.67 5.74
CA PRO A 202 -14.37 -17.79 6.61
C PRO A 202 -13.81 -19.03 5.89
N ASN A 203 -13.94 -19.11 4.57
CA ASN A 203 -13.42 -20.24 3.79
C ASN A 203 -11.97 -20.04 3.34
N ASP A 204 -11.53 -18.80 3.17
CA ASP A 204 -10.19 -18.44 2.71
C ASP A 204 -9.85 -16.98 3.04
N PRO A 205 -9.60 -16.64 4.32
CA PRO A 205 -9.15 -15.29 4.71
C PRO A 205 -7.82 -14.85 4.07
N PRO A 206 -6.79 -15.73 3.91
CA PRO A 206 -5.50 -15.36 3.34
C PRO A 206 -5.54 -14.68 1.97
N MET A 207 -6.58 -14.90 1.16
CA MET A 207 -6.74 -14.19 -0.13
C MET A 207 -6.80 -12.66 -0.01
N ILE A 208 -7.06 -12.13 1.19
CA ILE A 208 -7.04 -10.69 1.50
C ILE A 208 -5.71 -10.26 2.11
N PHE A 209 -5.04 -11.15 2.85
CA PHE A 209 -3.77 -10.88 3.52
C PHE A 209 -2.67 -10.71 2.47
N THR A 210 -2.42 -11.77 1.70
CA THR A 210 -1.44 -11.82 0.63
C THR A 210 -2.16 -11.79 -0.71
N ARG A 211 -2.02 -10.67 -1.41
CA ARG A 211 -2.62 -10.46 -2.74
C ARG A 211 -1.60 -10.88 -3.80
N VAL A 212 -2.06 -11.28 -4.98
CA VAL A 212 -1.16 -11.84 -6.00
C VAL A 212 -1.45 -11.25 -7.38
N THR A 213 -0.38 -10.90 -8.10
CA THR A 213 -0.36 -10.66 -9.55
C THR A 213 0.68 -11.56 -10.22
N THR A 214 0.81 -11.51 -11.54
CA THR A 214 1.75 -12.38 -12.28
C THR A 214 2.57 -11.57 -13.25
N SER A 215 3.88 -11.84 -13.31
CA SER A 215 4.75 -11.19 -14.29
C SER A 215 4.46 -11.69 -15.72
N ASN A 216 4.52 -10.76 -16.68
CA ASN A 216 4.34 -11.06 -18.09
C ASN A 216 5.62 -11.69 -18.68
N LYS A 217 5.65 -11.88 -20.01
CA LYS A 217 6.77 -12.51 -20.75
C LYS A 217 8.08 -11.72 -20.65
N GLU A 218 7.97 -10.42 -20.43
CA GLU A 218 9.09 -9.49 -20.25
C GLU A 218 9.39 -9.27 -18.77
N GLY A 219 8.81 -10.05 -17.86
CA GLY A 219 8.99 -9.94 -16.41
C GLY A 219 8.21 -8.78 -15.77
N GLU A 220 7.41 -8.05 -16.54
CA GLU A 220 6.70 -6.87 -16.03
C GLU A 220 5.40 -7.26 -15.34
N PHE A 221 5.08 -6.56 -14.25
CA PHE A 221 3.84 -6.72 -13.52
C PHE A 221 3.28 -5.36 -13.12
N ALA A 222 2.00 -5.36 -12.76
CA ALA A 222 1.33 -4.18 -12.25
C ALA A 222 0.39 -4.58 -11.10
N TYR A 223 0.27 -3.70 -10.11
CA TYR A 223 -0.66 -3.83 -9.00
C TYR A 223 -1.07 -2.45 -8.47
N THR A 224 -2.31 -2.29 -8.02
CA THR A 224 -2.77 -1.04 -7.38
C THR A 224 -2.50 -1.10 -5.88
N LEU A 225 -1.73 -0.14 -5.35
CA LEU A 225 -1.53 -0.01 -3.91
C LEU A 225 -2.63 0.90 -3.38
N ASP A 226 -3.73 0.30 -2.93
CA ASP A 226 -5.03 0.95 -2.76
C ASP A 226 -5.27 1.59 -1.39
N GLU A 227 -4.31 1.47 -0.47
CA GLU A 227 -4.41 2.01 0.89
C GLU A 227 -3.06 2.62 1.34
N PRO A 228 -3.07 3.63 2.21
CA PRO A 228 -1.85 4.20 2.79
C PRO A 228 -1.25 3.18 3.77
N ALA A 229 -0.05 2.71 3.48
CA ALA A 229 0.66 1.73 4.29
C ALA A 229 2.11 1.60 3.82
N ILE A 230 2.88 0.76 4.51
CA ILE A 230 4.11 0.20 3.96
C ILE A 230 3.76 -1.10 3.25
N TRP A 231 4.02 -1.17 1.94
CA TRP A 231 3.70 -2.33 1.11
C TRP A 231 4.94 -3.16 0.80
N PHE A 232 4.75 -4.46 0.70
CA PHE A 232 5.74 -5.47 0.38
C PHE A 232 5.36 -6.09 -0.95
N VAL A 233 6.25 -6.05 -1.92
CA VAL A 233 6.06 -6.65 -3.24
C VAL A 233 7.17 -7.67 -3.46
N GLY A 234 6.84 -8.96 -3.52
CA GLY A 234 7.78 -10.06 -3.63
C GLY A 234 7.58 -10.85 -4.91
N ALA A 235 8.63 -11.00 -5.74
CA ALA A 235 8.62 -11.86 -6.92
C ALA A 235 9.51 -13.09 -6.65
N THR A 236 8.92 -14.28 -6.69
CA THR A 236 9.59 -15.52 -6.28
C THR A 236 10.03 -16.33 -7.48
N LYS A 237 11.31 -16.72 -7.51
CA LYS A 237 11.85 -17.78 -8.37
C LYS A 237 11.83 -19.07 -7.56
N GLU A 238 10.87 -19.93 -7.86
CA GLU A 238 10.81 -21.27 -7.27
C GLU A 238 11.95 -22.15 -7.81
N VAL A 239 12.56 -22.95 -6.95
CA VAL A 239 13.66 -23.85 -7.32
C VAL A 239 13.34 -25.28 -6.90
N GLU A 240 13.48 -26.24 -7.82
CA GLU A 240 13.09 -27.64 -7.58
C GLU A 240 13.89 -28.30 -6.46
N ASP A 241 15.19 -27.99 -6.39
CA ASP A 241 16.12 -28.45 -5.36
C ASP A 241 16.86 -27.24 -4.77
N GLY A 242 16.49 -26.80 -3.57
CA GLY A 242 17.19 -25.71 -2.89
C GLY A 242 16.26 -24.81 -2.09
N TYR A 243 16.67 -23.55 -1.99
CA TYR A 243 15.88 -22.48 -1.39
C TYR A 243 15.24 -21.69 -2.51
N ASP A 244 13.94 -21.41 -2.37
CA ASP A 244 13.29 -20.40 -3.20
C ASP A 244 14.00 -19.06 -3.00
N VAL A 245 14.07 -18.25 -4.06
CA VAL A 245 14.72 -16.95 -4.01
C VAL A 245 13.69 -15.90 -4.39
N ARG A 246 13.47 -14.93 -3.51
CA ARG A 246 12.47 -13.88 -3.71
C ARG A 246 13.09 -12.50 -3.67
N GLY A 247 12.92 -11.76 -4.75
CA GLY A 247 13.24 -10.34 -4.78
C GLY A 247 12.08 -9.57 -4.15
N VAL A 248 12.33 -8.84 -3.07
CA VAL A 248 11.31 -8.07 -2.35
C VAL A 248 11.60 -6.58 -2.48
N MET A 249 10.57 -5.79 -2.74
CA MET A 249 10.63 -4.33 -2.72
C MET A 249 9.62 -3.79 -1.71
N ILE A 250 10.09 -2.94 -0.80
CA ILE A 250 9.25 -2.24 0.16
C ILE A 250 8.90 -0.86 -0.37
N ILE A 251 7.61 -0.50 -0.32
CA ILE A 251 7.05 0.68 -0.96
C ILE A 251 6.19 1.44 0.07
N PRO A 252 6.65 2.60 0.57
CA PRO A 252 5.81 3.50 1.35
C PRO A 252 4.75 4.16 0.48
N VAL A 253 3.48 4.06 0.89
CA VAL A 253 2.32 4.69 0.25
C VAL A 253 1.67 5.66 1.22
N ILE A 254 1.51 6.90 0.77
CA ILE A 254 0.91 8.00 1.53
C ILE A 254 -0.60 8.12 1.25
N GLU A 255 -1.29 8.85 2.13
CA GLU A 255 -2.67 9.30 1.90
C GLU A 255 -2.75 10.20 0.66
N GLU A 256 -3.93 10.25 0.01
CA GLU A 256 -4.23 11.20 -1.07
C GLU A 256 -3.84 12.64 -0.65
N PHE A 257 -3.08 13.36 -1.51
CA PHE A 257 -2.58 14.69 -1.18
C PHE A 257 -2.95 15.79 -2.21
N PRO A 258 -3.54 16.93 -1.80
CA PRO A 258 -4.04 17.18 -0.45
C PRO A 258 -5.20 16.23 -0.13
N PRO A 259 -5.46 15.94 1.17
CA PRO A 259 -6.56 15.08 1.56
C PRO A 259 -7.85 15.55 0.88
N ARG A 260 -8.60 14.60 0.32
CA ARG A 260 -9.85 14.93 -0.36
C ARG A 260 -10.76 15.66 0.61
N VAL A 261 -11.00 16.94 0.33
CA VAL A 261 -12.01 17.69 1.06
C VAL A 261 -13.34 17.02 0.78
N GLU A 262 -14.01 16.50 1.82
CA GLU A 262 -15.40 16.09 1.70
C GLU A 262 -16.25 17.32 1.32
N GLU A 263 -16.36 17.61 0.03
CA GLU A 263 -17.32 18.56 -0.49
C GLU A 263 -18.73 17.96 -0.35
N GLY A 264 -19.34 18.14 0.82
CA GLY A 264 -20.80 18.07 0.92
C GLY A 264 -21.38 17.32 2.12
N ALA A 265 -21.44 18.00 3.26
CA ALA A 265 -22.57 17.81 4.19
C ALA A 265 -22.94 19.11 4.93
N GLY A 266 -21.95 19.90 5.37
CA GLY A 266 -22.20 21.08 6.23
C GLY A 266 -22.47 22.41 5.52
N VAL A 267 -21.82 22.67 4.37
CA VAL A 267 -21.93 23.97 3.68
C VAL A 267 -23.24 24.10 2.90
N ALA A 268 -23.69 23.01 2.27
CA ALA A 268 -24.93 23.01 1.51
C ALA A 268 -26.19 23.09 2.40
N THR A 269 -26.17 22.44 3.57
CA THR A 269 -27.28 22.50 4.55
C THR A 269 -27.41 23.90 5.16
N SER A 270 -26.32 24.49 5.63
CA SER A 270 -26.35 25.86 6.19
C SER A 270 -26.78 26.92 5.15
N ALA A 271 -26.35 26.77 3.89
CA ALA A 271 -26.82 27.63 2.79
C ALA A 271 -28.32 27.42 2.50
N LEU A 272 -28.83 26.18 2.52
CA LEU A 272 -30.27 25.89 2.35
C LEU A 272 -31.09 26.44 3.52
N GLU A 273 -30.62 26.27 4.76
CA GLU A 273 -31.28 26.77 5.98
C GLU A 273 -31.41 28.30 5.95
N ASN A 274 -30.35 29.02 5.59
CA ASN A 274 -30.39 30.47 5.44
C ASN A 274 -31.38 30.92 4.35
N ARG A 275 -31.45 30.21 3.22
CA ARG A 275 -32.40 30.50 2.14
C ARG A 275 -33.84 30.20 2.56
N LEU A 276 -34.07 29.14 3.34
CA LEU A 276 -35.36 28.81 3.91
C LEU A 276 -35.84 29.93 4.84
N SER A 277 -35.02 30.36 5.81
CA SER A 277 -35.39 31.46 6.72
C SER A 277 -35.68 32.77 5.98
N SER A 278 -34.92 33.07 4.91
CA SER A 278 -35.19 34.23 4.05
C SER A 278 -36.55 34.12 3.34
N LEU A 279 -36.90 32.93 2.84
CA LEU A 279 -38.19 32.70 2.18
C LEU A 279 -39.37 32.76 3.16
N GLU A 280 -39.24 32.18 4.35
CA GLU A 280 -40.25 32.26 5.42
C GLU A 280 -40.52 33.71 5.83
N SER A 281 -39.47 34.52 6.00
CA SER A 281 -39.59 35.96 6.28
C SER A 281 -40.35 36.70 5.18
N ARG A 282 -40.04 36.41 3.90
CA ARG A 282 -40.72 37.02 2.74
C ARG A 282 -42.19 36.63 2.66
N ILE A 283 -42.55 35.38 2.96
CA ILE A 283 -43.96 34.94 3.01
C ILE A 283 -44.69 35.63 4.16
N SER A 284 -44.07 35.72 5.34
CA SER A 284 -44.66 36.44 6.48
C SER A 284 -44.95 37.90 6.13
N GLY A 285 -44.01 38.59 5.48
CA GLY A 285 -44.20 39.96 4.98
C GLY A 285 -45.27 40.10 3.89
N LEU A 286 -45.48 39.07 3.06
CA LEU A 286 -46.57 39.05 2.07
C LEU A 286 -47.93 38.85 2.73
N SER A 287 -48.01 38.00 3.77
CA SER A 287 -49.26 37.77 4.51
C SER A 287 -49.74 39.01 5.28
N SER A 288 -48.82 39.87 5.74
CA SER A 288 -49.16 41.16 6.37
C SER A 288 -49.55 42.24 5.37
N THR A 289 -49.20 42.08 4.09
CA THR A 289 -49.54 43.03 3.00
C THR A 289 -50.86 42.66 2.31
N GLN A 290 -51.37 41.45 2.49
CA GLN A 290 -52.61 40.96 1.84
C GLN A 290 -53.91 41.32 2.59
N ALA A 291 -53.94 42.46 3.27
CA ALA A 291 -55.19 43.14 3.62
C ALA A 291 -55.77 43.96 2.43
N ALA A 292 -55.10 43.97 1.27
CA ALA A 292 -55.56 44.69 0.07
C ALA A 292 -55.47 43.82 -1.21
N GLY A 293 -56.55 43.06 -1.47
CA GLY A 293 -57.09 42.57 -2.75
C GLY A 293 -56.20 42.22 -3.95
N GLY A 294 -56.20 40.94 -4.35
CA GLY A 294 -55.91 40.51 -5.73
C GLY A 294 -55.64 38.99 -5.86
N THR A 295 -56.34 38.31 -6.78
CA THR A 295 -56.20 36.86 -7.07
C THR A 295 -54.78 36.42 -7.43
N SER A 296 -53.95 37.33 -7.94
CA SER A 296 -52.53 37.10 -8.24
C SER A 296 -51.69 36.82 -6.98
N GLY A 297 -52.06 37.37 -5.83
CA GLY A 297 -51.31 37.19 -4.58
C GLY A 297 -51.37 35.77 -4.02
N ILE A 298 -52.49 35.07 -4.23
CA ILE A 298 -52.70 33.69 -3.77
C ILE A 298 -51.84 32.71 -4.57
N VAL A 299 -51.70 32.93 -5.88
CA VAL A 299 -50.87 32.09 -6.77
C VAL A 299 -49.39 32.19 -6.39
N TYR A 300 -48.90 33.40 -6.08
CA TYR A 300 -47.52 33.62 -5.64
C TYR A 300 -47.23 32.96 -4.29
N ILE A 301 -48.17 33.00 -3.34
CA ILE A 301 -48.03 32.33 -2.04
C ILE A 301 -47.97 30.81 -2.24
N ALA A 302 -48.84 30.23 -3.09
CA ALA A 302 -48.83 28.80 -3.36
C ALA A 302 -47.51 28.31 -3.98
N LEU A 303 -46.95 29.08 -4.92
CA LEU A 303 -45.64 28.80 -5.54
C LEU A 303 -44.49 28.85 -4.52
N LEU A 304 -44.48 29.86 -3.65
CA LEU A 304 -43.47 30.00 -2.59
C LEU A 304 -43.54 28.87 -1.56
N VAL A 305 -44.75 28.47 -1.14
CA VAL A 305 -44.95 27.33 -0.24
C VAL A 305 -44.45 26.02 -0.89
N GLY A 306 -44.71 25.81 -2.18
CA GLY A 306 -44.21 24.66 -2.92
C GLY A 306 -42.67 24.59 -2.98
N ILE A 307 -42.02 25.73 -3.19
CA ILE A 307 -40.55 25.83 -3.18
C ILE A 307 -39.99 25.52 -1.78
N ILE A 308 -40.62 26.03 -0.71
CA ILE A 308 -40.21 25.73 0.66
C ILE A 308 -40.33 24.24 0.97
N ALA A 309 -41.44 23.60 0.59
CA ALA A 309 -41.63 22.17 0.81
C ALA A 309 -40.57 21.32 0.09
N ALA A 310 -40.21 21.70 -1.15
CA ALA A 310 -39.14 21.03 -1.89
C ALA A 310 -37.76 21.21 -1.23
N ILE A 311 -37.46 22.41 -0.72
CA ILE A 311 -36.22 22.70 0.01
C ILE A 311 -36.15 21.89 1.32
N LEU A 312 -37.24 21.84 2.10
CA LEU A 312 -37.32 21.05 3.33
C LEU A 312 -37.13 19.56 3.09
N ALA A 313 -37.71 19.02 2.01
CA ALA A 313 -37.51 17.62 1.62
C ALA A 313 -36.04 17.34 1.26
N LEU A 314 -35.39 18.24 0.53
CA LEU A 314 -33.96 18.17 0.21
C LEU A 314 -33.09 18.20 1.48
N VAL A 315 -33.35 19.13 2.42
CA VAL A 315 -32.62 19.19 3.70
C VAL A 315 -32.80 17.90 4.50
N ALA A 316 -34.02 17.34 4.54
CA ALA A 316 -34.28 16.09 5.27
C ALA A 316 -33.58 14.87 4.65
N ILE A 317 -33.44 14.82 3.32
CA ILE A 317 -32.65 13.79 2.62
C ILE A 317 -31.16 13.94 2.94
N MET A 318 -30.65 15.17 2.98
CA MET A 318 -29.23 15.47 3.23
C MET A 318 -28.79 15.32 4.69
N LYS A 319 -29.74 15.20 5.64
CA LYS A 319 -29.47 14.95 7.07
C LYS A 319 -29.52 13.47 7.46
N LYS A 320 -29.83 12.56 6.53
CA LYS A 320 -29.76 11.11 6.69
C LYS A 320 -28.45 10.60 6.14
#